data_AF-A0A0C2FDE3-F1
#
_entry.id   AF-A0A0C2FDE3-F1
#
_cell.length_a   1.000
_cell.length_b   1.000
_cell.length_c   1.000
_cell.angle_alpha   90.00
_cell.angle_beta   90.00
_cell.angle_gamma   90.00
#
_symmetry.space_group_name_H-M   'P 1'
#
loop_
_entity.id
_entity.type
_entity.pdbx_description
1 polymer ?
#
loop_
_entity_poly.entity_id
_entity_poly.type
_entity_poly.pdbx_seq_one_letter_code
_entity_poly.pdbx_strand_id
1 'polypeptide(L)'
;MVTGVMPYDDRNPQKMVERQLGHKIRFPKIEISVQVKTLIYEILHPFPPSRPTYKAICASDWLKNTPFMLKGGKDANSQSQEQ
;
A
#
# COMPACT_ATOMS: atom_id res chain seq x y z
N MET A 1 4.22 3.33 7.70
CA MET A 1 4.67 2.03 7.17
C MET A 1 3.86 0.92 7.83
N VAL A 2 3.40 -0.10 7.10
CA VAL A 2 2.47 -1.13 7.62
C VAL A 2 3.17 -2.12 8.56
N THR A 3 4.37 -2.59 8.19
CA THR A 3 5.06 -3.68 8.89
C THR A 3 6.33 -3.26 9.65
N GLY A 4 6.76 -2.00 9.47
CA GLY A 4 8.03 -1.51 10.02
C GLY A 4 9.30 -2.09 9.37
N VAL A 5 9.17 -2.97 8.38
CA VAL A 5 10.30 -3.60 7.66
C VAL A 5 10.14 -3.43 6.14
N MET A 6 11.26 -3.43 5.42
CA MET A 6 11.24 -3.37 3.95
C MET A 6 10.75 -4.71 3.35
N PRO A 7 9.97 -4.68 2.25
CA PRO A 7 9.48 -5.89 1.59
C PRO A 7 10.59 -6.80 1.05
N TYR A 8 11.76 -6.22 0.75
CA TYR A 8 12.93 -6.93 0.27
C TYR A 8 14.15 -6.63 1.15
N ASP A 9 15.00 -7.62 1.31
CA ASP A 9 16.25 -7.54 2.08
C ASP A 9 17.37 -6.99 1.18
N ASP A 10 17.87 -5.81 1.49
CA ASP A 10 18.86 -5.06 0.72
C ASP A 10 20.32 -5.43 1.04
N ARG A 11 20.55 -6.23 2.08
CA ARG A 11 21.87 -6.77 2.45
C ARG A 11 22.52 -7.60 1.35
N ASN A 12 21.72 -8.16 0.42
CA ASN A 12 22.20 -8.82 -0.79
C ASN A 12 21.41 -8.31 -2.01
N PRO A 13 21.89 -7.26 -2.70
CA PRO A 13 21.17 -6.62 -3.80
C PRO A 13 20.85 -7.56 -4.97
N GLN A 14 21.72 -8.52 -5.29
CA GLN A 14 21.45 -9.46 -6.38
C GLN A 14 20.24 -10.34 -6.05
N LYS A 15 20.20 -10.89 -4.83
CA LYS A 15 19.07 -11.70 -4.36
C LYS A 15 17.80 -10.87 -4.15
N MET A 16 17.95 -9.59 -3.80
CA MET A 16 16.85 -8.63 -3.72
C MET A 16 16.16 -8.48 -5.07
N VAL A 17 16.94 -8.22 -6.13
CA VAL A 17 16.44 -8.05 -7.51
C VAL A 17 15.82 -9.35 -8.02
N GLU A 18 16.45 -10.50 -7.79
CA GLU A 18 15.89 -11.81 -8.14
C GLU A 18 14.48 -12.01 -7.54
N ARG A 19 14.31 -11.65 -6.26
CA ARG A 19 13.01 -11.74 -5.58
C ARG A 19 11.99 -10.73 -6.10
N GLN A 20 12.42 -9.52 -6.44
CA GLN A 20 11.56 -8.50 -7.04
C GLN A 20 11.03 -8.96 -8.40
N LEU A 21 11.93 -9.41 -9.29
CA LEU A 21 11.57 -9.90 -10.62
C LEU A 21 10.69 -11.16 -10.54
N GLY A 22 10.92 -12.03 -9.55
CA GLY A 22 10.08 -13.19 -9.29
C GLY A 22 8.77 -12.91 -8.55
N HIS A 23 8.45 -11.64 -8.25
CA HIS A 23 7.28 -11.22 -7.48
C HIS A 23 7.14 -11.91 -6.10
N LYS A 24 8.27 -12.28 -5.48
CA LYS A 24 8.32 -13.04 -4.22
C LYS A 24 8.39 -12.10 -3.01
N ILE A 25 7.24 -11.80 -2.43
CA ILE A 25 7.13 -10.94 -1.23
C ILE A 25 6.92 -11.81 0.01
N ARG A 26 7.67 -11.54 1.08
CA ARG A 26 7.52 -12.21 2.38
C ARG A 26 6.98 -11.23 3.40
N PHE A 27 5.81 -11.53 3.96
CA PHE A 27 5.25 -10.76 5.06
C PHE A 27 5.77 -11.30 6.40
N PRO A 28 6.07 -10.42 7.39
CA PRO A 28 6.39 -10.85 8.73
C PRO A 28 5.20 -11.57 9.38
N LYS A 29 5.48 -12.37 10.42
CA LYS A 29 4.46 -13.11 11.20
C LYS A 29 3.71 -12.20 12.17
N ILE A 30 3.15 -11.11 11.67
CA ILE A 30 2.25 -10.21 12.40
C ILE A 30 0.89 -10.23 11.71
N GLU A 31 -0.16 -9.89 12.46
CA GLU A 31 -1.50 -9.79 11.90
C GLU A 31 -1.58 -8.58 10.98
N ILE A 32 -1.94 -8.84 9.72
CA ILE A 32 -2.10 -7.85 8.67
C ILE A 32 -3.31 -8.30 7.86
N SER A 33 -4.22 -7.36 7.57
CA SER A 33 -5.42 -7.65 6.80
C SER A 33 -5.08 -8.18 5.40
N VAL A 34 -5.94 -9.04 4.85
CA VAL A 34 -5.73 -9.59 3.50
C VAL A 34 -5.73 -8.46 2.47
N GLN A 35 -6.60 -7.46 2.65
CA GLN A 35 -6.76 -6.33 1.73
C GLN A 35 -5.45 -5.56 1.53
N VAL A 36 -4.71 -5.26 2.60
CA VAL A 36 -3.44 -4.54 2.46
C VAL A 36 -2.32 -5.45 1.92
N LYS A 37 -2.32 -6.74 2.22
CA LYS A 37 -1.38 -7.69 1.60
C LYS A 37 -1.58 -7.76 0.10
N THR A 38 -2.83 -7.85 -0.35
CA THR A 38 -3.21 -7.83 -1.76
C THR A 38 -2.76 -6.53 -2.43
N LEU A 39 -3.07 -5.37 -1.84
CA LEU A 39 -2.65 -4.09 -2.40
C LEU A 39 -1.12 -3.95 -2.50
N ILE A 40 -0.37 -4.34 -1.45
CA ILE A 40 1.10 -4.35 -1.48
C ILE A 40 1.62 -5.26 -2.60
N TYR A 41 1.01 -6.44 -2.77
CA TYR A 41 1.38 -7.38 -3.81
C TYR A 41 1.17 -6.79 -5.22
N GLU A 42 0.03 -6.16 -5.47
CA GLU A 42 -0.29 -5.51 -6.76
C GLU A 42 0.64 -4.32 -7.06
N ILE A 43 0.91 -3.46 -6.08
CA ILE A 43 1.79 -2.30 -6.25
C ILE A 43 3.22 -2.74 -6.61
N LEU A 44 3.69 -3.83 -6.01
CA LEU A 44 5.05 -4.36 -6.22
C LEU A 44 5.14 -5.32 -7.41
N HIS A 45 4.20 -5.29 -8.35
CA HIS A 45 4.24 -6.12 -9.53
C HIS A 45 5.53 -5.88 -10.36
N PRO A 46 6.25 -6.92 -10.79
CA PRO A 46 7.53 -6.76 -11.47
C PRO A 46 7.39 -6.03 -12.81
N PHE A 47 6.33 -6.34 -13.57
CA PHE A 47 6.02 -5.67 -14.83
C PHE A 47 5.27 -4.35 -14.59
N PRO A 48 5.85 -3.18 -14.98
CA PRO A 48 5.27 -1.87 -14.64
C PRO A 48 3.85 -1.62 -15.15
N PRO A 49 3.46 -1.99 -16.39
CA PRO A 49 2.10 -1.78 -16.89
C PRO A 49 1.02 -2.57 -16.13
N SER A 50 1.39 -3.63 -15.42
CA SER A 50 0.46 -4.39 -14.57
C SER A 50 0.30 -3.80 -13.17
N ARG A 51 1.10 -2.78 -12.80
CA ARG A 51 0.93 -2.11 -11.50
C ARG A 51 -0.35 -1.27 -11.54
N PRO A 52 -1.11 -1.21 -10.44
CA PRO A 52 -2.30 -0.38 -10.37
C PRO A 52 -1.93 1.11 -10.53
N THR A 53 -2.79 1.83 -11.24
CA THR A 53 -2.69 3.29 -11.33
C THR A 53 -2.96 3.92 -9.97
N TYR A 54 -2.56 5.18 -9.78
CA TYR A 54 -2.88 5.93 -8.57
C TYR A 54 -4.39 5.92 -8.24
N LYS A 55 -5.25 6.13 -9.24
CA LYS A 55 -6.72 6.08 -9.05
C LYS A 55 -7.19 4.72 -8.55
N ALA A 56 -6.64 3.64 -9.10
CA ALA A 56 -6.95 2.27 -8.67
C ALA A 56 -6.46 1.99 -7.24
N ILE A 57 -5.29 2.49 -6.85
CA ILE A 57 -4.78 2.38 -5.49
C ILE A 57 -5.73 3.06 -4.50
N CYS A 58 -6.17 4.29 -4.78
CA CYS A 58 -7.13 5.00 -3.93
C CYS A 58 -8.49 4.29 -3.82
N ALA A 59 -8.93 3.65 -4.91
CA ALA A 59 -10.17 2.88 -4.95
C ALA A 59 -10.06 1.45 -4.40
N SER A 60 -8.87 1.02 -3.94
CA SER A 60 -8.67 -0.32 -3.41
C SER A 60 -9.51 -0.57 -2.15
N ASP A 61 -9.83 -1.84 -1.88
CA ASP A 61 -10.59 -2.21 -0.67
C ASP A 61 -9.95 -1.75 0.63
N TRP A 62 -8.63 -1.59 0.64
CA TRP A 62 -7.91 -1.11 1.80
C TRP A 62 -8.04 0.41 2.00
N LEU A 63 -8.12 1.21 0.93
CA LEU A 63 -8.09 2.68 1.00
C LEU A 63 -9.42 3.37 0.70
N LYS A 64 -10.38 2.73 0.03
CA LYS A 64 -11.61 3.38 -0.47
C LYS A 64 -12.44 4.11 0.59
N ASN A 65 -12.38 3.66 1.85
CA ASN A 65 -13.09 4.25 2.98
C ASN A 65 -12.17 5.09 3.89
N THR A 66 -10.94 5.37 3.46
CA THR A 66 -9.97 6.15 4.23
C THR A 66 -9.91 7.57 3.65
N PRO A 67 -10.53 8.56 4.31
CA PRO A 67 -10.44 9.94 3.84
C PRO A 67 -8.99 10.42 3.90
N PHE A 68 -8.56 11.14 2.88
CA PHE A 68 -7.26 11.80 2.91
C PHE A 68 -7.31 12.96 3.92
N MET A 69 -6.51 12.85 4.98
CA MET A 69 -6.35 13.91 5.97
C MET A 69 -4.90 14.35 6.00
N LEU A 70 -4.66 15.63 5.74
CA LEU A 70 -3.40 16.26 6.12
C LEU A 70 -3.39 16.38 7.64
N LYS A 71 -2.36 15.83 8.30
CA LYS A 71 -2.22 15.95 9.76
C LYS A 71 -2.10 17.44 10.13
N GLY A 72 -3.15 17.99 10.74
CA GLY A 72 -3.27 19.41 11.08
C GLY A 72 -4.21 20.22 10.17
N GLY A 73 -4.76 19.63 9.10
CA GLY A 73 -5.84 20.20 8.32
C GLY A 73 -7.16 19.99 9.07
N LYS A 74 -7.80 21.08 9.49
CA LYS A 74 -9.18 21.04 9.99
C LYS A 74 -10.07 20.39 8.92
N ASP A 75 -10.95 19.48 9.36
CA ASP A 75 -11.94 18.84 8.51
C ASP A 75 -12.73 19.89 7.75
N ALA A 76 -12.58 19.94 6.42
CA ALA A 76 -13.33 20.86 5.56
C ALA A 76 -14.80 20.42 5.35
N ASN A 77 -15.31 19.46 6.14
CA ASN A 77 -16.65 18.90 5.94
C ASN A 77 -17.53 18.84 7.20
N SER A 78 -17.29 19.72 8.16
CA SER A 78 -18.16 19.89 9.33
C SER A 78 -18.89 21.24 9.26
N GLN A 79 -19.71 21.47 8.22
CA GLN A 79 -20.77 22.50 8.23
C GLN A 79 -21.63 22.40 6.97
N SER A 80 -22.66 21.54 7.02
CA SER A 80 -23.85 21.64 6.16
C SER A 80 -25.00 20.88 6.83
N GLN A 81 -25.37 21.30 8.03
CA GLN A 81 -26.67 21.04 8.64
C GLN A 81 -26.84 21.98 9.83
N GLU A 82 -27.31 23.19 9.57
CA GLU A 82 -28.22 23.88 10.50
C GLU A 82 -28.95 25.03 9.77
N GLN A 83 -30.28 24.94 9.84
CA GLN A 83 -31.35 25.89 9.45
C GLN A 83 -31.72 26.02 7.97
#